data_AF-A0A6A4R866-F1
#
_entry.id   AF-A0A6A4R866-F1
#
_cell.length_a   1.000
_cell.length_b   1.000
_cell.length_c   1.000
_cell.angle_alpha   90.00
_cell.angle_beta   90.00
_cell.angle_gamma   90.00
#
_symmetry.space_group_name_H-M   'P 1'
#
loop_
_entity.id
_entity.type
_entity.pdbx_description
1 polymer ?
#
loop_
_entity_poly.entity_id
_entity_poly.type
_entity_poly.pdbx_seq_one_letter_code
_entity_poly.pdbx_strand_id
1 'polypeptide(L)'
;MKDEALVQFKLLLPAALKKRLETHASLNRRSLSQEIVVALEEKHPAAEPDAKSDPAARMLFWLAKRIRRRNPKPGTARYKQAALYERIANDIADRMNDIGIE
;
A
#
# COMPACT_ATOMS: atom_id res chain seq x y z
N MET A 1 -9.76 2.62 15.85
CA MET A 1 -8.57 3.52 15.79
C MET A 1 -7.49 3.02 16.74
N LYS A 2 -6.71 1.99 16.37
CA LYS A 2 -5.47 1.62 17.09
C LYS A 2 -4.43 0.91 16.17
N ASP A 3 -4.46 1.13 14.85
CA ASP A 3 -3.72 0.24 13.93
C ASP A 3 -2.44 0.82 13.31
N GLU A 4 -1.93 1.97 13.79
CA GLU A 4 -0.65 2.54 13.32
C GLU A 4 0.40 2.67 14.44
N ALA A 5 0.42 1.73 15.39
CA ALA A 5 1.57 1.63 16.29
C ALA A 5 2.72 0.94 15.53
N LEU A 6 3.83 1.65 15.31
CA LEU A 6 5.07 1.05 14.79
C LEU A 6 5.54 -0.02 15.77
N VAL A 7 5.41 -1.29 15.38
CA VAL A 7 5.86 -2.44 16.19
C VAL A 7 7.35 -2.67 15.93
N GLN A 8 8.17 -2.62 16.98
CA GLN A 8 9.58 -3.00 16.88
C GLN A 8 9.72 -4.52 16.88
N PHE A 9 10.33 -5.08 15.84
CA PHE A 9 10.54 -6.51 15.67
C PHE A 9 12.03 -6.83 15.53
N LYS A 10 12.52 -7.82 16.30
CA LYS A 10 13.91 -8.29 16.24
C LYS A 10 14.01 -9.47 15.29
N LEU A 11 14.76 -9.28 14.20
CA LEU A 11 15.03 -10.30 13.18
C LEU A 11 16.35 -11.03 13.46
N LEU A 12 16.32 -12.35 13.38
CA LEU A 12 17.53 -13.16 13.23
C LEU A 12 17.71 -13.48 11.74
N LEU A 13 18.78 -12.95 11.14
CA LEU A 13 19.08 -13.11 9.71
C LEU A 13 20.44 -13.77 9.52
N PRO A 14 20.62 -14.62 8.49
CA PRO A 14 21.93 -15.07 8.09
C PRO A 14 22.85 -13.89 7.76
N ALA A 15 24.13 -13.96 8.17
CA ALA A 15 25.08 -12.86 8.00
C ALA A 15 25.24 -12.41 6.52
N ALA A 16 25.19 -13.37 5.59
CA ALA A 16 25.24 -13.09 4.16
C ALA A 16 24.02 -12.29 3.66
N LEU A 17 22.83 -12.53 4.23
CA LEU A 17 21.60 -11.83 3.87
C LEU A 17 21.63 -10.38 4.38
N LYS A 18 22.13 -10.17 5.60
CA LYS A 18 22.32 -8.83 6.16
C LYS A 18 23.22 -7.96 5.28
N LYS A 19 24.38 -8.47 4.87
CA LYS A 19 25.35 -7.73 4.05
C LYS A 19 24.76 -7.32 2.68
N ARG A 20 23.97 -8.21 2.07
CA ARG A 20 23.25 -7.90 0.82
C ARG A 20 22.24 -6.78 1.02
N LEU A 21 21.42 -6.85 2.08
CA LEU A 21 20.45 -5.80 2.42
C LEU A 21 21.13 -4.43 2.68
N GLU A 22 22.26 -4.40 3.38
CA GLU A 22 23.04 -3.17 3.59
C GLU A 22 23.56 -2.57 2.28
N THR A 23 24.04 -3.43 1.38
CA THR A 23 24.51 -3.01 0.05
C THR A 23 23.36 -2.39 -0.76
N HIS A 24 22.20 -3.05 -0.79
CA HIS A 24 21.00 -2.54 -1.47
C HIS A 24 20.50 -1.23 -0.86
N ALA A 25 20.45 -1.13 0.47
CA ALA A 25 20.05 0.08 1.18
C ALA A 25 20.97 1.27 0.84
N SER A 26 22.29 1.04 0.80
CA SER A 26 23.27 2.06 0.43
C SER A 26 23.10 2.51 -1.02
N LEU A 27 22.88 1.58 -1.96
CA LEU A 27 22.65 1.89 -3.38
C LEU A 27 21.37 2.71 -3.57
N ASN A 28 20.31 2.35 -2.83
CA ASN A 28 19.00 3.00 -2.90
C ASN A 28 18.91 4.28 -2.05
N ARG A 29 19.99 4.69 -1.37
CA ARG A 29 20.06 5.84 -0.44
C ARG A 29 18.96 5.79 0.63
N ARG A 30 18.70 4.61 1.17
CA ARG A 30 17.68 4.34 2.19
C ARG A 30 18.31 3.81 3.46
N SER A 31 17.60 3.94 4.58
CA SER A 31 17.98 3.23 5.80
C SER A 31 17.74 1.72 5.63
N LEU A 32 18.49 0.89 6.36
CA LEU A 32 18.33 -0.56 6.33
C LEU A 32 16.88 -0.97 6.69
N SER A 33 16.29 -0.34 7.70
CA SER A 33 14.91 -0.61 8.11
C SER A 33 13.92 -0.28 7.00
N GLN A 34 14.10 0.84 6.30
CA GLN A 34 13.22 1.23 5.19
C GLN A 34 13.37 0.29 4.00
N GLU A 35 14.58 -0.17 3.70
CA GLU A 35 14.82 -1.14 2.63
C GLU A 35 14.17 -2.51 2.97
N ILE A 36 14.24 -2.94 4.22
CA ILE A 36 13.54 -4.15 4.69
C ILE A 36 12.03 -3.99 4.52
N VAL A 37 11.47 -2.86 4.94
CA VAL A 37 10.04 -2.57 4.78
C VAL A 37 9.64 -2.60 3.30
N VAL A 38 10.38 -1.92 2.42
CA VAL A 38 10.08 -1.92 0.98
C VAL A 38 10.17 -3.32 0.38
N ALA A 39 11.21 -4.09 0.70
CA ALA A 39 11.35 -5.46 0.21
C ALA A 39 10.23 -6.38 0.72
N LEU A 40 9.76 -6.16 1.95
CA LEU A 40 8.61 -6.87 2.50
C LEU A 40 7.31 -6.42 1.83
N GLU A 41 7.08 -5.13 1.62
CA GLU A 41 5.91 -4.61 0.90
C GLU A 41 5.85 -5.06 -0.57
N GLU A 42 7.00 -5.21 -1.23
CA GLU A 42 7.07 -5.70 -2.61
C GLU A 42 6.67 -7.19 -2.72
N LYS A 43 7.06 -8.02 -1.74
CA LYS A 43 6.79 -9.47 -1.75
C LYS A 43 5.50 -9.86 -1.03
N HIS A 44 5.17 -9.12 0.00
CA HIS A 44 4.00 -9.27 0.86
C HIS A 44 3.36 -7.89 0.96
N PRO A 45 2.68 -7.42 -0.10
CA PRO A 45 1.97 -6.16 -0.04
C PRO A 45 1.08 -6.20 1.19
N ALA A 46 1.23 -5.19 2.06
CA ALA A 46 0.37 -5.03 3.22
C ALA A 46 -1.05 -5.21 2.72
N ALA A 47 -1.75 -6.19 3.31
CA ALA A 47 -3.05 -6.62 2.85
C ALA A 47 -3.86 -5.37 2.51
N GLU A 48 -4.26 -5.28 1.25
CA GLU A 48 -5.23 -4.29 0.81
C GLU A 48 -6.40 -4.28 1.79
N PRO A 49 -7.06 -3.13 2.01
CA PRO A 49 -8.13 -2.98 3.00
C PRO A 49 -9.08 -4.16 2.88
N ASP A 50 -9.03 -5.03 3.90
CA ASP A 50 -9.67 -6.32 4.04
C ASP A 50 -9.67 -7.27 2.82
N ALA A 51 -9.36 -8.54 3.07
CA ALA A 51 -9.66 -9.65 2.16
C ALA A 51 -11.19 -9.83 1.88
N LYS A 52 -12.02 -8.93 2.43
CA LYS A 52 -13.46 -8.78 2.19
C LYS A 52 -13.79 -7.69 1.16
N SER A 53 -12.81 -6.90 0.69
CA SER A 53 -13.07 -5.88 -0.33
C SER A 53 -13.15 -6.49 -1.71
N ASP A 54 -14.20 -6.12 -2.44
CA ASP A 54 -14.44 -6.58 -3.80
C ASP A 54 -13.26 -6.28 -4.75
N PRO A 55 -12.90 -7.22 -5.66
CA PRO A 55 -11.75 -7.04 -6.56
C PRO A 55 -11.77 -5.77 -7.42
N ALA A 56 -12.95 -5.26 -7.78
CA ALA A 56 -13.09 -4.04 -8.56
C ALA A 56 -12.84 -2.78 -7.71
N ALA A 57 -13.35 -2.74 -6.47
CA ALA A 57 -13.02 -1.66 -5.52
C ALA A 57 -11.50 -1.56 -5.32
N ARG A 58 -10.86 -2.70 -5.14
CA ARG A 58 -9.42 -2.84 -4.96
C ARG A 58 -8.61 -2.25 -6.11
N MET A 59 -8.95 -2.64 -7.35
CA MET A 59 -8.28 -2.14 -8.55
C MET A 59 -8.40 -0.61 -8.70
N LEU A 60 -9.57 -0.06 -8.37
CA LEU A 60 -9.82 1.38 -8.46
C LEU A 60 -9.03 2.18 -7.41
N PHE A 61 -8.92 1.70 -6.18
CA PHE A 61 -8.05 2.31 -5.17
C PHE A 61 -6.59 2.33 -5.62
N TRP A 62 -6.10 1.22 -6.20
CA TRP A 62 -4.74 1.16 -6.72
C TRP A 62 -4.48 2.19 -7.82
N LEU A 63 -5.42 2.32 -8.77
CA LEU A 63 -5.33 3.33 -9.83
C LEU A 63 -5.32 4.75 -9.27
N ALA A 64 -6.19 5.06 -8.31
CA ALA A 64 -6.21 6.36 -7.64
C ALA A 64 -4.89 6.66 -6.93
N LYS A 65 -4.40 5.72 -6.12
CA LYS A 65 -3.12 5.84 -5.39
C LYS A 65 -1.95 6.08 -6.35
N ARG A 66 -1.93 5.39 -7.49
CA ARG A 66 -0.93 5.58 -8.54
C ARG A 66 -0.97 6.99 -9.15
N ILE A 67 -2.16 7.54 -9.37
CA ILE A 67 -2.31 8.92 -9.87
C ILE A 67 -1.87 9.93 -8.80
N ARG A 68 -2.28 9.74 -7.54
CA ARG A 68 -1.94 10.61 -6.40
C ARG A 68 -0.43 10.68 -6.15
N ARG A 69 0.32 9.59 -6.36
CA ARG A 69 1.80 9.56 -6.28
C ARG A 69 2.49 10.57 -7.21
N ARG A 70 1.84 10.95 -8.31
CA ARG A 70 2.35 11.97 -9.25
C ARG A 70 2.00 13.41 -8.85
N ASN A 71 1.44 13.60 -7.65
CA ASN A 71 1.02 14.87 -7.08
C ASN A 71 0.26 15.79 -8.07
N PRO A 72 -0.85 15.31 -8.67
CA PRO A 72 -1.61 16.11 -9.63
C PRO A 72 -2.22 17.32 -8.95
N LYS A 73 -2.11 18.50 -9.58
CA LYS A 73 -2.69 19.73 -9.04
C LYS A 73 -4.21 19.60 -8.86
N PRO A 74 -4.79 20.13 -7.76
CA PRO A 74 -6.24 20.17 -7.56
C PRO A 74 -6.96 20.77 -8.78
N GLY A 75 -8.08 20.16 -9.16
CA GLY A 75 -8.89 20.63 -10.30
C GLY A 75 -8.42 20.14 -11.69
N THR A 76 -7.23 19.55 -11.80
CA THR A 76 -6.79 18.93 -13.08
C THR A 76 -7.58 17.66 -13.40
N ALA A 77 -7.62 17.28 -14.69
CA ALA A 77 -8.30 16.05 -15.12
C ALA A 77 -7.81 14.81 -14.36
N ARG A 78 -6.49 14.70 -14.12
CA ARG A 78 -5.91 13.60 -13.34
C ARG A 78 -6.33 13.62 -11.86
N TYR A 79 -6.42 14.80 -11.25
CA TYR A 79 -6.93 14.93 -9.88
C TYR A 79 -8.39 14.48 -9.80
N LYS A 80 -9.22 14.94 -10.74
CA LYS A 80 -10.64 14.52 -10.84
C LYS A 80 -10.78 13.02 -11.09
N GLN A 81 -9.91 12.44 -11.91
CA GLN A 81 -9.88 11.01 -12.20
C GLN A 81 -9.52 10.18 -10.95
N ALA A 82 -8.53 10.60 -10.17
CA ALA A 82 -8.18 9.93 -8.92
C ALA A 82 -9.33 10.00 -7.91
N ALA A 83 -9.96 11.17 -7.76
CA ALA A 83 -11.11 11.34 -6.89
C ALA A 83 -12.33 10.50 -7.33
N LEU A 84 -12.52 10.32 -8.64
CA LEU A 84 -13.58 9.46 -9.18
C LEU A 84 -13.33 8.00 -8.83
N TYR A 85 -12.09 7.51 -9.02
CA TYR A 85 -11.72 6.15 -8.66
C TYR A 85 -11.87 5.87 -7.18
N GLU A 86 -11.44 6.79 -6.31
CA GLU A 86 -11.66 6.70 -4.85
C GLU A 86 -13.16 6.61 -4.51
N ARG A 87 -14.00 7.46 -5.12
CA ARG A 87 -15.44 7.46 -4.88
C ARG A 87 -16.11 6.14 -5.30
N ILE A 88 -15.82 5.65 -6.50
CA ILE A 88 -16.41 4.40 -7.01
C ILE A 88 -15.92 3.22 -6.17
N ALA A 89 -14.64 3.21 -5.80
CA ALA A 89 -14.09 2.15 -4.97
C ALA A 89 -14.77 2.08 -3.59
N ASN A 90 -15.02 3.23 -2.96
CA ASN A 90 -15.79 3.30 -1.71
C ASN A 90 -17.23 2.79 -1.90
N ASP A 91 -17.95 3.26 -2.92
CA ASP A 91 -19.35 2.83 -3.17
C ASP A 91 -19.45 1.31 -3.42
N ILE A 92 -18.49 0.73 -4.15
CA ILE A 92 -18.43 -0.72 -4.35
C ILE A 92 -18.13 -1.43 -3.02
N ALA A 93 -17.15 -0.98 -2.25
CA ALA A 93 -16.80 -1.60 -0.98
C ALA A 93 -17.98 -1.58 0.01
N ASP A 94 -18.68 -0.45 0.10
CA ASP A 94 -19.85 -0.28 0.97
C ASP A 94 -20.97 -1.23 0.55
N ARG A 95 -21.33 -1.25 -0.74
CA ARG A 95 -22.39 -2.15 -1.24
C ARG A 95 -22.05 -3.63 -1.10
N MET A 96 -20.79 -4.00 -1.23
CA MET A 96 -20.36 -5.40 -1.12
C MET A 96 -20.30 -5.86 0.33
N ASN A 97 -20.01 -4.96 1.27
CA ASN A 97 -20.16 -5.23 2.70
C ASN A 97 -21.61 -5.50 3.09
N ASP A 98 -22.58 -4.76 2.51
CA ASP A 98 -24.00 -4.94 2.78
C ASP A 98 -24.55 -6.30 2.30
N ILE A 99 -23.93 -6.92 1.29
CA ILE A 99 -24.34 -8.24 0.77
C ILE A 99 -23.82 -9.39 1.66
N GLY A 100 -22.80 -9.16 2.48
CA GLY A 100 -22.16 -10.18 3.33
C GLY A 100 -22.91 -10.51 4.64
N ILE A 101 -24.16 -10.06 4.80
CA ILE A 101 -25.01 -10.31 5.96
C ILE A 101 -26.22 -11.14 5.52
N GLU A 102 -26.00 -12.43 5.25
CA GLU A 102 -26.98 -13.54 5.34
C GLU A 102 -26.26 -14.83 5.72
#